data_AF-A0A926CB62-F1
#
_entry.id   AF-A0A926CB62-F1
#
_cell.length_a   1.000
_cell.length_b   1.000
_cell.length_c   1.000
_cell.angle_alpha   90.00
_cell.angle_beta   90.00
_cell.angle_gamma   90.00
#
_symmetry.space_group_name_H-M   'P 1'
#
loop_
_entity.id
_entity.type
_entity.pdbx_description
1 polymer ?
#
loop_
_entity_poly.entity_id
_entity_poly.type
_entity_poly.pdbx_seq_one_letter_code
_entity_poly.pdbx_strand_id
1 'polypeptide(L)'
;METLPLTELLPVLLAYLGPQVPLYVVWVVGIVLAFGRRGERPRAARLAIVAFATFLASSLFFGCLQSYLVFSLPRGGLEPQQYGLIFGVVGLAATLLHTAGWVVLLLALFGREPERTSVE
;
A
#
# COMPACT_ATOMS: atom_id res chain seq x y z
N MET A 1 3.06 28.07 12.78
CA MET A 1 2.41 27.00 12.00
C MET A 1 0.94 27.37 11.88
N GLU A 2 0.53 28.02 10.79
CA GLU A 2 -0.90 28.13 10.48
C GLU A 2 -1.41 26.74 10.13
N THR A 3 -2.32 26.21 10.94
CA THR A 3 -3.04 24.98 10.59
C THR A 3 -3.94 25.29 9.41
N LEU A 4 -3.72 24.61 8.28
CA LEU A 4 -4.65 24.67 7.16
C LEU A 4 -6.05 24.30 7.69
N PRO A 5 -7.08 25.10 7.43
CA PRO A 5 -8.41 24.79 7.93
C PRO A 5 -8.86 23.45 7.36
N LEU A 6 -9.52 22.62 8.19
CA LEU A 6 -10.00 21.29 7.81
C LEU A 6 -10.86 21.31 6.53
N THR A 7 -11.47 22.46 6.22
CA THR A 7 -12.28 22.72 5.04
C THR A 7 -11.48 22.69 3.72
N GLU A 8 -10.20 23.04 3.73
CA GLU A 8 -9.30 22.99 2.56
C GLU A 8 -8.71 21.59 2.36
N LEU A 9 -8.48 20.85 3.45
CA LEU A 9 -7.90 19.51 3.41
C LEU A 9 -8.88 18.47 2.88
N LEU A 10 -10.17 18.62 3.18
CA LEU A 10 -11.21 17.68 2.79
C LEU A 10 -11.32 17.46 1.26
N PRO A 11 -11.44 18.51 0.40
CA PRO A 11 -11.53 18.31 -1.05
C PRO A 11 -10.25 17.73 -1.66
N VAL A 12 -9.07 18.08 -1.13
CA VAL A 12 -7.79 17.51 -1.59
C VAL A 12 -7.72 16.02 -1.24
N LEU A 13 -8.10 15.64 -0.02
CA LEU A 13 -8.17 14.25 0.40
C LEU A 13 -9.20 13.46 -0.42
N LEU A 14 -10.38 14.01 -0.68
CA LEU A 14 -11.41 13.38 -1.51
C LEU A 14 -10.95 13.20 -2.96
N ALA A 15 -10.30 14.20 -3.55
CA ALA A 15 -9.78 14.11 -4.91
C ALA A 15 -8.68 13.04 -5.04
N TYR A 16 -7.87 12.85 -3.99
CA TYR A 16 -6.78 11.87 -3.99
C TYR A 16 -7.24 10.45 -3.62
N LEU A 17 -8.04 10.32 -2.55
CA LEU A 17 -8.50 9.04 -2.03
C LEU A 17 -9.72 8.50 -2.76
N GLY A 18 -10.60 9.38 -3.26
CA GLY A 18 -11.84 9.01 -3.94
C GLY A 18 -11.63 8.00 -5.06
N PRO A 19 -10.73 8.25 -6.02
CA PRO A 19 -10.42 7.29 -7.08
C PRO A 19 -9.79 5.98 -6.58
N GLN A 20 -9.15 5.98 -5.41
CA GLN A 20 -8.48 4.81 -4.83
C GLN A 20 -9.41 3.97 -3.94
N VAL A 21 -10.60 4.46 -3.59
CA VAL A 21 -11.58 3.73 -2.75
C VAL A 21 -11.83 2.30 -3.23
N PRO A 22 -12.09 2.02 -4.52
CA PRO A 22 -12.31 0.65 -4.98
C PRO A 22 -11.12 -0.27 -4.71
N LEU A 23 -9.90 0.25 -4.85
CA LEU A 23 -8.68 -0.50 -4.61
C LEU A 23 -8.50 -0.83 -3.12
N TYR A 24 -8.77 0.13 -2.23
CA TYR A 24 -8.77 -0.12 -0.78
C TYR A 24 -9.81 -1.16 -0.37
N VAL A 25 -11.00 -1.13 -0.97
CA VAL A 25 -12.03 -2.15 -0.74
C VAL A 25 -11.52 -3.52 -1.14
N VAL A 26 -10.86 -3.66 -2.31
CA VAL A 26 -10.27 -4.93 -2.74
C VAL A 26 -9.25 -5.45 -1.73
N TRP A 27 -8.36 -4.59 -1.22
CA TRP A 27 -7.36 -5.01 -0.24
C TRP A 27 -7.98 -5.43 1.09
N VAL A 28 -8.95 -4.68 1.61
CA VAL A 28 -9.66 -5.02 2.86
C VAL A 28 -10.43 -6.33 2.71
N VAL A 29 -11.19 -6.48 1.63
CA VAL A 29 -11.93 -7.71 1.34
C VAL A 29 -10.98 -8.89 1.16
N GLY A 30 -9.86 -8.69 0.46
CA GLY A 30 -8.81 -9.70 0.31
C GLY A 30 -8.26 -10.19 1.65
N ILE A 31 -8.02 -9.28 2.60
CA ILE A 31 -7.61 -9.61 3.98
C ILE A 31 -8.70 -10.43 4.68
N VAL A 32 -9.96 -9.97 4.65
CA VAL A 32 -11.09 -10.65 5.29
C VAL A 32 -11.27 -12.07 4.74
N LEU A 33 -11.25 -12.24 3.41
CA LEU A 33 -11.36 -13.55 2.77
C LEU A 33 -10.18 -14.46 3.12
N ALA A 34 -8.96 -13.92 3.17
CA ALA A 34 -7.78 -14.68 3.55
C ALA A 34 -7.84 -15.16 5.01
N PHE A 35 -8.39 -14.37 5.92
CA PHE A 35 -8.66 -14.82 7.30
C PHE A 35 -9.71 -15.94 7.36
N GLY A 36 -10.78 -15.84 6.57
CA GLY A 36 -11.82 -16.87 6.52
C GLY A 36 -11.32 -18.22 5.99
N ARG A 37 -10.43 -18.23 5.00
CA ARG A 37 -9.88 -19.46 4.37
C ARG A 37 -8.64 -20.03 5.07
N ARG A 38 -8.26 -19.49 6.22
CA ARG A 38 -7.03 -19.89 6.92
C ARG A 38 -7.06 -21.35 7.41
N GLY A 39 -8.25 -21.94 7.57
CA GLY A 39 -8.43 -23.34 7.96
C GLY A 39 -8.13 -24.35 6.84
N GLU A 40 -8.32 -23.98 5.57
CA GLU A 40 -8.10 -24.86 4.43
C GLU A 40 -6.65 -24.82 3.94
N ARG A 41 -6.08 -23.60 3.81
CA ARG A 41 -4.72 -23.37 3.29
C ARG A 41 -3.97 -22.32 4.12
N PRO A 42 -3.43 -22.67 5.30
CA PRO A 42 -2.90 -21.69 6.26
C PRO A 42 -1.68 -20.92 5.74
N ARG A 43 -0.88 -21.52 4.85
CA ARG A 43 0.31 -20.86 4.28
C ARG A 43 -0.08 -19.81 3.25
N ALA A 44 -0.91 -20.19 2.27
CA ALA A 44 -1.43 -19.27 1.25
C ALA A 44 -2.18 -18.09 1.89
N ALA A 45 -3.03 -18.37 2.88
CA ALA A 45 -3.75 -17.34 3.62
C ALA A 45 -2.82 -16.34 4.32
N ARG A 46 -1.75 -16.80 4.98
CA ARG A 46 -0.76 -15.90 5.62
C ARG A 46 -0.06 -15.00 4.62
N LEU A 47 0.38 -15.55 3.49
CA LEU A 47 1.05 -14.78 2.43
C LEU A 47 0.11 -13.73 1.83
N ALA A 48 -1.15 -14.11 1.56
CA ALA A 48 -2.16 -13.18 1.04
C ALA A 48 -2.42 -12.03 2.03
N ILE A 49 -2.57 -12.32 3.33
CA ILE A 49 -2.73 -11.29 4.37
C ILE A 49 -1.53 -10.35 4.38
N VAL A 50 -0.31 -10.87 4.34
CA VAL A 50 0.91 -10.04 4.31
C VAL A 50 0.96 -9.16 3.06
N ALA A 51 0.62 -9.71 1.88
CA ALA A 51 0.59 -8.94 0.64
C ALA A 51 -0.43 -7.79 0.70
N PHE A 52 -1.69 -8.09 1.05
CA PHE A 52 -2.73 -7.06 1.15
C PHE A 52 -2.46 -6.04 2.26
N ALA A 53 -1.93 -6.46 3.40
CA ALA A 53 -1.52 -5.56 4.47
C ALA A 53 -0.36 -4.65 4.02
N THR A 54 0.59 -5.18 3.25
CA THR A 54 1.70 -4.39 2.68
C THR A 54 1.17 -3.36 1.68
N PHE A 55 0.23 -3.73 0.81
CA PHE A 55 -0.40 -2.77 -0.11
C PHE A 55 -1.13 -1.66 0.65
N LEU A 56 -1.91 -2.02 1.67
CA LEU A 56 -2.64 -1.05 2.46
C LEU A 56 -1.70 -0.10 3.22
N ALA A 57 -0.72 -0.66 3.94
CA ALA A 57 0.25 0.13 4.71
C ALA A 57 1.11 1.02 3.81
N SER A 58 1.59 0.50 2.68
CA SER A 58 2.39 1.28 1.74
C SER A 58 1.58 2.42 1.11
N SER A 59 0.34 2.18 0.68
CA SER A 59 -0.50 3.22 0.11
C SER A 59 -0.79 4.34 1.11
N LEU A 60 -1.11 4.00 2.36
CA LEU A 60 -1.33 5.01 3.41
C LEU A 60 -0.04 5.77 3.73
N PHE A 61 1.07 5.08 3.91
CA PHE A 61 2.35 5.70 4.23
C PHE A 61 2.83 6.64 3.13
N PHE A 62 2.88 6.16 1.87
CA PHE A 62 3.32 6.96 0.74
C PHE A 62 2.32 8.06 0.38
N GLY A 63 1.01 7.84 0.55
CA GLY A 63 -0.01 8.88 0.39
C GLY A 63 0.16 10.01 1.40
N CYS A 64 0.36 9.68 2.68
CA CYS A 64 0.66 10.66 3.72
C CYS A 64 1.99 11.38 3.47
N LEU A 65 3.04 10.64 3.09
CA LEU A 65 4.35 11.21 2.80
C LEU A 65 4.31 12.15 1.59
N GLN A 66 3.67 11.76 0.50
CA GLN A 66 3.49 12.63 -0.67
C GLN A 66 2.69 13.87 -0.32
N SER A 67 1.59 13.73 0.42
CA SER A 67 0.80 14.88 0.88
C SER A 67 1.66 15.83 1.71
N TYR A 68 2.39 15.30 2.69
CA TYR A 68 3.32 16.09 3.51
C TYR A 68 4.38 16.81 2.67
N LEU A 69 4.99 16.10 1.71
CA LEU A 69 5.98 16.67 0.81
C LEU A 69 5.38 17.80 -0.02
N VAL A 70 4.22 17.61 -0.64
CA VAL A 70 3.55 18.65 -1.45
C VAL A 70 3.28 19.92 -0.63
N PHE A 71 2.89 19.81 0.64
CA PHE A 71 2.60 20.98 1.48
C PHE A 71 3.83 21.62 2.14
N SER A 72 4.87 20.84 2.42
CA SER A 72 6.03 21.31 3.19
C SER A 72 7.17 21.81 2.30
N LEU A 73 7.36 21.18 1.14
CA LEU A 73 8.48 21.45 0.24
C LEU A 73 8.48 22.89 -0.32
N PRO A 74 7.36 23.47 -0.81
CA PRO A 74 7.36 24.83 -1.35
C PRO A 74 7.77 25.91 -0.35
N ARG A 75 7.60 25.64 0.95
CA ARG A 75 7.94 26.58 2.04
C ARG A 75 9.42 26.54 2.42
N GLY A 76 10.15 25.52 1.97
CA GLY A 76 11.55 25.31 2.30
C GLY A 76 12.56 26.03 1.39
N GLY A 77 12.10 26.71 0.33
CA GLY A 77 12.97 27.42 -0.61
C GLY A 77 13.85 26.50 -1.47
N LEU A 78 13.48 25.22 -1.61
CA LEU A 78 14.22 24.27 -2.43
C LEU A 78 14.06 24.57 -3.93
N GLU A 79 15.11 24.27 -4.69
CA GLU A 79 15.08 24.43 -6.14
C GLU A 79 14.15 23.39 -6.80
N PRO A 80 13.49 23.74 -7.92
CA PRO A 80 12.58 22.83 -8.62
C PRO A 80 13.17 21.45 -8.93
N GLN A 81 14.46 21.39 -9.24
CA GLN A 81 15.17 20.17 -9.59
C GLN A 81 15.30 19.20 -8.40
N GLN A 82 15.39 19.73 -7.18
CA GLN A 82 15.44 18.93 -5.96
C GLN A 82 14.09 18.27 -5.66
N TYR A 83 12.97 18.91 -5.99
CA TYR A 83 11.64 18.28 -5.88
C TYR A 83 11.54 17.05 -6.76
N GLY A 84 11.96 17.15 -8.02
CA GLY A 84 11.95 16.02 -8.94
C GLY A 84 12.73 14.82 -8.41
N LEU A 85 13.91 15.07 -7.82
CA LEU A 85 14.73 14.02 -7.22
C LEU A 85 14.03 13.36 -6.01
N ILE A 86 13.48 14.16 -5.09
CA ILE A 86 12.79 13.64 -3.89
C ILE A 86 11.58 12.78 -4.29
N PHE A 87 10.72 13.30 -5.17
CA PHE A 87 9.56 12.54 -5.66
C PHE A 87 9.97 11.29 -6.44
N GLY A 88 11.06 11.37 -7.22
CA GLY A 88 11.61 10.21 -7.94
C GLY A 88 12.08 9.11 -6.99
N VAL A 89 12.85 9.44 -5.95
CA VAL A 89 13.33 8.46 -4.95
C VAL A 89 12.16 7.85 -4.17
N VAL A 90 11.22 8.68 -3.72
CA VAL A 90 10.03 8.20 -3.00
C VAL A 90 9.17 7.30 -3.89
N GLY A 91 8.97 7.69 -5.16
CA GLY A 91 8.22 6.90 -6.14
C GLY A 91 8.89 5.56 -6.46
N LEU A 92 10.22 5.55 -6.60
CA LEU A 92 10.98 4.31 -6.80
C LEU A 92 10.84 3.37 -5.61
N ALA A 93 10.99 3.89 -4.38
CA ALA A 93 10.82 3.09 -3.16
C ALA A 93 9.39 2.52 -3.05
N ALA A 94 8.37 3.32 -3.36
CA ALA A 94 6.98 2.87 -3.39
C ALA A 94 6.74 1.77 -4.43
N THR A 95 7.33 1.90 -5.61
CA THR A 95 7.19 0.93 -6.71
C THR A 95 7.85 -0.41 -6.36
N LEU A 96 9.03 -0.38 -5.74
CA LEU A 96 9.73 -1.59 -5.28
C LEU A 96 8.91 -2.32 -4.20
N LEU A 97 8.34 -1.58 -3.25
CA LEU A 97 7.50 -2.17 -2.21
C LEU A 97 6.21 -2.76 -2.80
N HIS A 98 5.57 -2.08 -3.76
CA HIS A 98 4.43 -2.62 -4.49
C HIS A 98 4.79 -3.89 -5.25
N THR A 99 5.94 -3.91 -5.92
CA THR A 99 6.43 -5.07 -6.67
C THR A 99 6.64 -6.26 -5.74
N ALA A 100 7.25 -6.04 -4.57
CA ALA A 100 7.41 -7.07 -3.54
C ALA A 100 6.04 -7.60 -3.06
N GLY A 101 5.07 -6.71 -2.81
CA GLY A 101 3.70 -7.09 -2.45
C GLY A 101 3.04 -7.98 -3.50
N TRP A 102 3.21 -7.65 -4.80
CA TRP A 102 2.71 -8.47 -5.90
C TRP A 102 3.38 -9.84 -5.96
N VAL A 103 4.70 -9.91 -5.80
CA VAL A 103 5.42 -11.19 -5.73
C VAL A 103 4.88 -12.06 -4.60
N VAL A 104 4.69 -11.50 -3.40
CA VAL A 104 4.13 -12.23 -2.25
C VAL A 104 2.69 -12.68 -2.53
N LEU A 105 1.86 -11.84 -3.16
CA LEU A 105 0.49 -12.22 -3.53
C LEU A 105 0.47 -13.36 -4.56
N LEU A 106 1.33 -13.30 -5.57
CA LEU A 106 1.45 -14.36 -6.58
C LEU A 106 1.93 -15.67 -5.96
N LEU A 107 2.90 -15.62 -5.03
CA LEU A 107 3.32 -16.78 -4.26
C LEU A 107 2.20 -17.32 -3.38
N ALA A 108 1.32 -16.45 -2.85
CA ALA A 108 0.15 -16.88 -2.09
C ALA A 108 -0.88 -17.62 -2.97
N LEU A 109 -1.10 -17.13 -4.18
CA LEU A 109 -2.11 -17.66 -5.10
C LEU A 109 -1.65 -18.93 -5.83
N PHE A 110 -0.39 -18.95 -6.26
CA PHE A 110 0.17 -20.01 -7.11
C PHE A 110 1.20 -20.89 -6.39
N GLY A 111 1.55 -20.57 -5.14
CA GLY A 111 2.47 -21.39 -4.34
C GLY A 111 1.89 -22.77 -4.09
N ARG A 112 2.67 -23.81 -4.41
CA ARG A 112 2.32 -25.20 -4.13
C ARG A 112 2.34 -25.44 -2.63
N GLU A 113 1.27 -26.02 -2.10
CA GLU A 113 1.27 -26.54 -0.73
C GLU A 113 2.11 -27.82 -0.72
N PRO A 114 3.04 -28.02 0.23
CA PRO A 114 3.79 -29.26 0.31
C PRO A 114 2.79 -30.38 0.48
N GLU A 115 2.81 -31.32 -0.46
CA GLU A 115 2.03 -32.54 -0.40
C GLU A 115 2.28 -33.16 0.97
N ARG A 116 1.24 -33.22 1.81
CA ARG A 116 1.32 -33.95 3.07
C ARG A 116 1.56 -35.39 2.67
N THR A 117 2.83 -35.82 2.67
CA THR A 117 3.19 -37.23 2.61
C THR A 117 2.55 -37.87 3.82
N SER A 118 1.39 -38.47 3.60
CA SER A 118 0.77 -39.40 4.54
C SER A 118 1.77 -40.55 4.69
N VAL A 119 2.53 -40.50 5.77
CA VAL A 119 3.29 -41.64 6.25
C VAL A 119 2.24 -42.59 6.83
N GLU A 120 1.85 -43.57 6.01
CA GLU A 120 1.11 -44.76 6.44
C GLU A 120 2.03 -45.68 7.28
#